data_AF-A0A970XTD4-F1
#
_entry.id   AF-A0A970XTD4-F1
#
_cell.length_a   1.000
_cell.length_b   1.000
_cell.length_c   1.000
_cell.angle_alpha   90.00
_cell.angle_beta   90.00
_cell.angle_gamma   90.00
#
_symmetry.space_group_name_H-M   'P 1'
#
loop_
_entity.id
_entity.type
_entity.pdbx_description
1 polymer ?
#
loop_
_entity_poly.entity_id
_entity_poly.type
_entity_poly.pdbx_seq_one_letter_code
_entity_poly.pdbx_strand_id
1 'polypeptide(L)'
;MVNTAVDIYYIDRTIYNYDAFSKKWLVIESDTNKSEELLISELNPLSNFRFKQIAAVEKLRFEEVDGVECLVVGCRPSIESQLLESLWKSFEYRLWLDYKERMVKKAALTAVNKKAPDTSLNVMVEFSDWNQKIDIRPPDTSDGKKN
;
A
#
# COMPACT_ATOMS: atom_id res chain seq x y z
N MET A 1 -2.67 -10.73 15.35
CA MET A 1 -2.16 -9.36 15.21
C MET A 1 -3.28 -8.49 14.64
N VAL A 2 -4.09 -7.90 15.51
CA VAL A 2 -5.06 -6.86 15.14
C VAL A 2 -4.82 -5.74 16.15
N ASN A 3 -4.64 -4.50 15.67
CA ASN A 3 -4.42 -3.31 16.51
C ASN A 3 -3.08 -3.25 17.28
N THR A 4 -2.03 -3.90 16.77
CA THR A 4 -0.66 -3.73 17.28
C THR A 4 0.07 -2.75 16.38
N ALA A 5 0.63 -1.67 16.94
CA ALA A 5 1.52 -0.78 16.20
C ALA A 5 2.75 -1.59 15.76
N VAL A 6 3.09 -1.48 14.48
CA VAL A 6 4.20 -2.20 13.86
C VAL A 6 5.01 -1.18 13.09
N ASP A 7 6.32 -1.17 13.32
CA ASP A 7 7.27 -0.38 12.53
C ASP A 7 8.12 -1.34 11.69
N ILE A 8 8.06 -1.18 10.37
CA ILE A 8 8.83 -1.98 9.40
C ILE A 8 9.61 -1.06 8.49
N TYR A 9 10.94 -1.18 8.47
CA TYR A 9 11.80 -0.46 7.55
C TYR A 9 12.39 -1.45 6.55
N TYR A 10 12.44 -1.07 5.28
CA TYR A 10 13.07 -1.85 4.23
C TYR A 10 14.14 -1.00 3.55
N ILE A 11 15.41 -1.33 3.80
CA ILE A 11 16.57 -0.55 3.36
C ILE A 11 17.61 -1.53 2.81
N ASP A 12 18.06 -1.33 1.58
CA ASP A 12 19.10 -2.15 0.94
C ASP A 12 18.88 -3.67 1.09
N ARG A 13 17.64 -4.11 0.83
CA ARG A 13 17.20 -5.53 0.96
C ARG A 13 17.28 -6.08 2.39
N THR A 14 17.32 -5.22 3.40
CA THR A 14 17.23 -5.61 4.81
C THR A 14 15.90 -5.14 5.38
N ILE A 15 15.18 -6.07 6.00
CA ILE A 15 13.93 -5.79 6.72
C ILE A 15 14.27 -5.58 8.20
N TYR A 16 13.89 -4.43 8.73
CA TYR A 16 13.91 -4.13 10.16
C TYR A 16 12.47 -4.13 10.64
N ASN A 17 12.10 -5.07 11.51
CA ASN A 17 10.76 -5.15 12.08
C ASN A 17 10.83 -4.94 13.59
N TYR A 18 10.17 -3.90 14.08
CA TYR A 18 10.13 -3.62 15.51
C TYR A 18 9.14 -4.55 16.21
N ASP A 19 9.66 -5.43 17.06
CA ASP A 19 8.84 -6.22 17.96
C ASP A 19 8.50 -5.41 19.21
N ALA A 20 7.26 -4.91 19.26
CA ALA A 20 6.77 -4.13 20.39
C ALA A 20 6.74 -4.91 21.72
N PHE A 21 6.71 -6.25 21.69
CA PHE A 21 6.72 -7.06 22.91
C PHE A 21 8.12 -7.13 23.52
N SER A 22 9.13 -7.51 22.73
CA SER A 22 10.52 -7.56 23.19
C SER A 22 11.23 -6.21 23.18
N LYS A 23 10.63 -5.18 22.58
CA LYS A 23 11.19 -3.84 22.36
C LYS A 23 12.52 -3.88 21.62
N LYS A 24 12.60 -4.75 20.61
CA LYS A 24 13.82 -4.97 19.82
C LYS A 24 13.51 -4.96 18.34
N TRP A 25 14.50 -4.51 17.59
CA TRP A 25 14.50 -4.63 16.14
C TRP A 25 14.95 -6.03 15.74
N LEU A 26 14.08 -6.72 15.02
CA LEU A 26 14.43 -7.93 14.29
C LEU A 26 15.00 -7.51 12.94
N VAL A 27 16.24 -7.89 12.68
CA VAL A 27 16.96 -7.60 11.42
C VAL A 27 16.98 -8.86 10.57
N ILE A 28 16.43 -8.77 9.37
CA ILE A 28 16.34 -9.87 8.42
C ILE A 28 17.04 -9.42 7.14
N GLU A 29 18.26 -9.91 6.92
CA GLU A 29 19.04 -9.66 5.71
C GLU A 29 18.57 -10.58 4.59
N SER A 30 18.08 -10.00 3.50
CA SER A 30 17.49 -10.76 2.40
C SER A 30 18.56 -11.22 1.41
N ASP A 31 19.39 -12.16 1.85
CA ASP A 31 20.53 -12.62 1.06
C ASP A 31 20.16 -13.61 -0.05
N THR A 32 19.05 -14.37 0.05
CA THR A 32 18.80 -15.46 -0.92
C THR A 32 17.37 -15.97 -1.08
N ASN A 33 16.38 -15.58 -0.25
CA ASN A 33 15.05 -16.19 -0.29
C ASN A 33 13.98 -15.33 -0.96
N LYS A 34 13.41 -15.85 -2.06
CA LYS A 34 12.28 -15.25 -2.80
C LYS A 34 11.08 -14.86 -1.94
N SER A 35 10.90 -15.51 -0.79
CA SER A 35 9.74 -15.30 0.09
C SER A 35 9.74 -13.95 0.80
N GLU A 36 10.90 -13.40 1.14
CA GLU A 36 11.01 -12.09 1.81
C GLU A 36 10.75 -10.94 0.83
N GLU A 37 11.33 -11.03 -0.37
CA GLU A 37 11.04 -10.09 -1.46
C GLU A 37 9.57 -10.13 -1.86
N LEU A 38 8.95 -11.33 -1.87
CA LEU A 38 7.52 -11.48 -2.09
C LEU A 38 6.71 -10.77 -1.00
N LEU A 39 7.05 -10.96 0.28
CA LEU A 39 6.39 -10.29 1.40
C LEU A 39 6.45 -8.76 1.26
N ILE A 40 7.62 -8.20 0.95
CA ILE A 40 7.76 -6.75 0.74
C ILE A 40 6.93 -6.28 -0.47
N SER A 41 6.88 -7.07 -1.54
CA SER A 41 6.03 -6.75 -2.70
C SER A 41 4.54 -6.75 -2.36
N GLU A 42 4.10 -7.62 -1.44
CA GLU A 42 2.72 -7.69 -0.94
C GLU A 42 2.39 -6.53 0.00
N LEU A 43 3.35 -6.08 0.81
CA LEU A 43 3.20 -4.93 1.71
C LEU A 43 3.22 -3.59 0.98
N ASN A 44 3.77 -3.52 -0.24
CA ASN A 44 3.82 -2.30 -1.00
C ASN A 44 2.38 -1.80 -1.30
N PRO A 45 1.95 -0.64 -0.75
CA PRO A 45 0.59 -0.16 -0.93
C PRO A 45 0.27 0.19 -2.39
N LEU A 46 1.28 0.51 -3.21
CA LEU A 46 1.13 0.76 -4.64
C LEU A 46 0.82 -0.50 -5.44
N SER A 47 1.14 -1.68 -4.91
CA SER A 47 0.84 -2.96 -5.58
C SER A 47 -0.67 -3.13 -5.82
N ASN A 48 -1.50 -2.53 -4.96
CA ASN A 48 -2.95 -2.52 -5.09
C ASN A 48 -3.44 -1.79 -6.36
N PHE A 49 -2.62 -0.95 -6.97
CA PHE A 49 -2.99 -0.15 -8.15
C PHE A 49 -2.27 -0.60 -9.43
N ARG A 50 -1.70 -1.80 -9.44
CA ARG A 50 -1.15 -2.43 -10.64
C ARG A 50 -2.26 -3.15 -11.41
N PHE A 51 -2.57 -2.64 -12.60
CA PHE A 51 -3.66 -3.12 -13.43
C PHE A 51 -3.14 -3.85 -14.66
N LYS A 52 -3.62 -5.08 -14.90
CA LYS A 52 -3.40 -5.82 -16.15
C LYS A 52 -4.08 -5.11 -17.32
N GLN A 53 -5.29 -4.65 -17.07
CA GLN A 53 -6.11 -3.92 -18.03
C GLN A 53 -7.04 -2.98 -17.28
N ILE A 54 -7.12 -1.73 -17.76
CA ILE A 54 -8.09 -0.76 -17.27
C ILE A 54 -9.34 -0.85 -18.16
N ALA A 55 -10.50 -1.04 -17.54
CA ALA A 55 -11.78 -1.11 -18.22
C ALA A 55 -12.83 -0.27 -17.50
N ALA A 56 -13.89 0.10 -18.22
CA ALA A 56 -15.06 0.82 -17.71
C ALA A 56 -14.69 2.10 -16.93
N VAL A 57 -13.83 2.94 -17.51
CA VAL A 57 -13.47 4.23 -16.91
C VAL A 57 -14.63 5.21 -17.10
N GLU A 58 -15.10 5.80 -16.01
CA GLU A 58 -16.16 6.79 -16.02
C GLU A 58 -15.76 8.03 -15.21
N LYS A 59 -16.15 9.20 -15.71
CA LYS A 59 -16.07 10.43 -14.93
C LYS A 59 -17.24 10.45 -13.95
N LEU A 60 -16.95 10.56 -12.67
CA LEU A 60 -17.97 10.59 -11.62
C LEU A 60 -18.37 12.04 -11.29
N ARG A 61 -17.42 12.84 -10.81
CA ARG A 61 -17.64 14.22 -10.34
C ARG A 61 -16.30 14.93 -10.09
N PHE A 62 -16.35 16.17 -9.63
CA PHE A 62 -15.20 16.86 -9.05
C PHE A 62 -15.33 16.85 -7.52
N GLU A 63 -14.21 16.70 -6.83
CA GLU A 63 -14.11 16.80 -5.37
C GLU A 63 -12.82 17.52 -4.98
N GLU A 64 -12.85 18.28 -3.90
CA GLU A 64 -11.65 18.91 -3.36
C GLU A 64 -10.92 17.94 -2.43
N VAL A 65 -9.60 17.81 -2.63
CA VAL A 65 -8.69 17.03 -1.78
C VAL A 65 -7.51 17.92 -1.43
N ASP A 66 -7.35 18.25 -0.15
CA ASP A 66 -6.31 19.15 0.36
C ASP A 66 -6.23 20.50 -0.37
N GLY A 67 -7.37 21.13 -0.64
CA GLY A 67 -7.44 22.40 -1.38
C GLY A 67 -7.21 22.28 -2.89
N VAL A 68 -7.07 21.06 -3.42
CA VAL A 68 -6.93 20.79 -4.86
C VAL A 68 -8.23 20.24 -5.41
N GLU A 69 -8.77 20.88 -6.45
CA GLU A 69 -9.92 20.35 -7.19
C GLU A 69 -9.49 19.15 -8.04
N CYS A 70 -9.95 17.96 -7.64
CA CYS A 70 -9.66 16.71 -8.33
C CYS A 70 -10.84 16.24 -9.18
N LEU A 71 -10.53 15.72 -10.37
CA LEU A 71 -11.45 14.93 -11.16
C LEU A 71 -11.53 13.52 -10.57
N VAL A 72 -12.71 13.13 -10.09
CA VAL A 72 -12.95 11.77 -9.60
C VAL A 72 -13.36 10.88 -10.76
N VAL A 73 -12.57 9.84 -11.00
CA VAL A 73 -12.87 8.80 -11.98
C VAL A 73 -13.12 7.46 -11.30
N GLY A 74 -14.12 6.74 -11.78
CA GLY A 74 -14.40 5.36 -11.40
C GLY A 74 -13.87 4.40 -12.45
N CYS A 75 -13.36 3.24 -12.05
CA CYS A 75 -13.05 2.15 -12.98
C CYS A 75 -13.19 0.77 -12.36
N ARG A 76 -13.30 -0.25 -13.23
CA ARG A 76 -13.36 -1.67 -12.84
C ARG A 76 -12.26 -2.44 -13.60
N PRO A 77 -10.99 -2.28 -13.18
CA PRO A 77 -9.86 -2.89 -13.85
C PRO A 77 -9.71 -4.38 -13.52
N SER A 78 -8.96 -5.09 -14.37
CA SER A 78 -8.34 -6.35 -13.98
C SER A 78 -7.03 -6.07 -13.25
N ILE A 79 -6.82 -6.69 -12.10
CA ILE A 79 -5.69 -6.41 -11.19
C ILE A 79 -4.57 -7.45 -11.34
N GLU A 80 -3.34 -7.09 -11.00
CA GLU A 80 -2.18 -8.00 -11.03
C GLU A 80 -1.98 -8.80 -9.74
N SER A 81 -2.40 -8.26 -8.60
CA SER A 81 -2.12 -8.85 -7.29
C SER A 81 -2.80 -10.21 -7.11
N GLN A 82 -2.01 -11.28 -7.12
CA GLN A 82 -2.49 -12.64 -6.83
C GLN A 82 -3.10 -12.75 -5.43
N LEU A 83 -2.51 -12.06 -4.45
CA LEU A 83 -3.03 -12.00 -3.08
C LEU A 83 -4.46 -11.46 -3.08
N LEU A 84 -4.70 -10.31 -3.72
CA LEU A 84 -6.03 -9.73 -3.81
C LEU A 84 -6.98 -10.63 -4.60
N GLU A 85 -6.56 -11.13 -5.77
CA GLU A 85 -7.38 -12.00 -6.61
C GLU A 85 -7.75 -13.31 -5.90
N SER A 86 -6.94 -13.82 -4.97
CA SER A 86 -7.22 -15.08 -4.28
C SER A 86 -8.46 -15.01 -3.38
N LEU A 87 -8.69 -13.86 -2.72
CA LEU A 87 -9.72 -13.68 -1.70
C LEU A 87 -10.89 -12.81 -2.14
N TRP A 88 -10.66 -11.87 -3.06
CA TRP A 88 -11.59 -10.79 -3.37
C TRP A 88 -12.07 -10.81 -4.82
N LYS A 89 -13.26 -10.26 -5.05
CA LYS A 89 -13.88 -10.09 -6.38
C LYS A 89 -14.63 -8.77 -6.44
N SER A 90 -15.11 -8.43 -7.64
CA SER A 90 -15.87 -7.20 -7.90
C SER A 90 -15.10 -5.94 -7.47
N PHE A 91 -13.86 -5.83 -7.95
CA PHE A 91 -13.01 -4.70 -7.64
C PHE A 91 -13.55 -3.43 -8.30
N GLU A 92 -13.78 -2.41 -7.49
CA GLU A 92 -14.13 -1.07 -7.93
C GLU A 92 -13.10 -0.09 -7.41
N TYR A 93 -12.59 0.74 -8.31
CA TYR A 93 -11.60 1.76 -7.98
C TYR A 93 -12.19 3.14 -8.18
N ARG A 94 -11.79 4.06 -7.30
CA ARG A 94 -11.97 5.50 -7.47
C ARG A 94 -10.63 6.18 -7.39
N LEU A 95 -10.33 7.04 -8.34
CA LEU A 95 -9.09 7.80 -8.41
C LEU A 95 -9.42 9.29 -8.45
N TRP A 96 -8.74 10.07 -7.62
CA TRP A 96 -8.83 11.53 -7.59
C TRP A 96 -7.63 12.09 -8.33
N LEU A 97 -7.88 12.64 -9.51
CA LEU A 97 -6.86 13.14 -10.41
C LEU A 97 -6.77 14.66 -10.28
N ASP A 98 -5.62 15.17 -9.88
CA ASP A 98 -5.25 16.55 -10.14
C ASP A 98 -4.97 16.69 -11.65
N TYR A 99 -5.88 17.31 -12.38
CA TYR A 99 -5.75 17.48 -13.82
C TYR A 99 -4.73 18.54 -14.23
N LYS A 100 -4.35 19.45 -13.31
CA LYS A 100 -3.37 20.50 -13.55
C LYS A 100 -1.97 19.91 -13.46
N GLU A 101 -1.69 19.21 -12.36
CA GLU A 101 -0.38 18.59 -12.10
C GLU A 101 -0.26 17.17 -12.71
N ARG A 102 -1.35 16.61 -13.23
CA ARG A 102 -1.44 15.25 -13.80
C ARG A 102 -1.05 14.16 -12.80
N MET A 103 -1.44 14.35 -11.54
CA MET A 103 -1.11 13.47 -10.42
C MET A 103 -2.34 12.80 -9.83
N VAL A 104 -2.17 11.62 -9.24
CA VAL A 104 -3.21 10.97 -8.44
C VAL A 104 -3.08 11.46 -7.00
N LYS A 105 -4.04 12.23 -6.48
CA LYS A 105 -3.98 12.74 -5.10
C LYS A 105 -4.48 11.72 -4.08
N LYS A 106 -5.46 10.91 -4.49
CA LYS A 106 -6.11 9.91 -3.65
C LYS A 106 -6.59 8.76 -4.50
N ALA A 107 -6.62 7.57 -3.93
CA ALA A 107 -7.19 6.39 -4.54
C ALA A 107 -7.97 5.58 -3.50
N ALA A 108 -9.05 4.96 -3.93
CA ALA A 108 -9.83 4.04 -3.13
C ALA A 108 -10.11 2.77 -3.91
N LEU A 109 -10.07 1.64 -3.22
CA LEU A 109 -10.40 0.32 -3.73
C LEU A 109 -11.45 -0.30 -2.83
N THR A 110 -12.52 -0.82 -3.43
CA THR A 110 -13.52 -1.64 -2.76
C THR A 110 -13.66 -2.98 -3.44
N ALA A 111 -13.84 -4.05 -2.66
CA ALA A 111 -14.08 -5.39 -3.18
C ALA A 111 -14.91 -6.21 -2.18
N VAL A 112 -15.47 -7.33 -2.63
CA VAL A 112 -16.21 -8.26 -1.76
C VAL A 112 -15.49 -9.60 -1.68
N ASN A 113 -15.58 -10.27 -0.53
CA ASN A 113 -14.94 -11.56 -0.36
C ASN A 113 -15.64 -12.61 -1.25
N LYS A 114 -14.84 -13.50 -1.86
CA LYS A 114 -15.36 -14.54 -2.76
C LYS A 114 -16.26 -15.55 -2.05
N LYS A 115 -15.98 -15.87 -0.78
CA LYS A 115 -16.65 -16.89 0.02
C LYS A 115 -17.66 -16.33 1.02
N ALA A 116 -17.49 -15.08 1.45
CA ALA A 116 -18.38 -14.40 2.40
C ALA A 116 -18.83 -13.03 1.84
N PRO A 117 -19.92 -12.97 1.04
CA PRO A 117 -20.33 -11.75 0.35
C PRO A 117 -20.61 -10.55 1.27
N ASP A 118 -20.96 -10.79 2.53
CA ASP A 118 -21.20 -9.75 3.54
C ASP A 118 -19.90 -9.09 4.04
N THR A 119 -18.74 -9.66 3.70
CA THR A 119 -17.42 -9.12 4.02
C THR A 119 -16.88 -8.30 2.86
N SER A 120 -16.60 -7.02 3.11
CA SER A 120 -15.99 -6.11 2.13
C SER A 120 -14.56 -5.73 2.49
N LEU A 121 -13.74 -5.56 1.46
CA LEU A 121 -12.43 -4.91 1.53
C LEU A 121 -12.62 -3.44 1.17
N ASN A 122 -12.07 -2.56 1.98
CA ASN A 122 -12.00 -1.12 1.71
C ASN A 122 -10.56 -0.66 1.94
N VAL A 123 -9.92 -0.14 0.90
CA VAL A 123 -8.58 0.42 0.95
C VAL A 123 -8.65 1.87 0.50
N MET A 124 -8.00 2.75 1.24
CA MET A 124 -7.86 4.17 0.92
C MET A 124 -6.38 4.53 0.97
N VAL A 125 -5.88 5.18 -0.07
CA VAL A 125 -4.50 5.61 -0.19
C VAL A 125 -4.48 7.07 -0.59
N GLU A 126 -3.66 7.85 0.11
CA GLU A 126 -3.46 9.28 -0.12
C GLU A 126 -2.00 9.51 -0.48
N PHE A 127 -1.77 10.42 -1.43
CA PHE A 127 -0.45 10.68 -1.96
C PHE A 127 -0.03 12.12 -1.68
N SER A 128 1.07 12.25 -0.94
CA SER A 128 1.69 13.52 -0.56
C SER A 128 3.18 13.51 -0.88
N ASP A 129 3.83 14.66 -0.68
CA ASP A 129 5.29 14.80 -0.69
C ASP A 129 5.97 14.30 -1.98
N TRP A 130 5.29 14.50 -3.11
CA TRP A 130 5.81 14.16 -4.43
C TRP A 130 7.19 14.76 -4.69
N ASN A 131 8.11 13.91 -5.17
CA ASN A 131 9.50 14.26 -5.47
C ASN A 131 10.30 14.79 -4.27
N GLN A 132 9.79 14.70 -3.03
CA GLN A 132 10.58 15.02 -1.86
C GLN A 132 11.56 13.89 -1.56
N LYS A 133 12.79 14.27 -1.16
CA LYS A 133 13.77 13.31 -0.68
C LYS A 133 13.41 12.91 0.73
N ILE A 134 13.02 11.65 0.92
CA ILE A 134 12.78 11.06 2.24
C ILE A 134 14.06 10.35 2.66
N ASP A 135 14.74 10.87 3.69
CA ASP A 135 15.93 10.23 4.28
C ASP A 135 15.47 9.13 5.26
N ILE A 136 15.66 7.87 4.88
CA ILE A 136 15.32 6.70 5.71
C ILE A 136 16.65 6.06 6.13
N ARG A 137 16.83 5.88 7.44
CA ARG A 137 18.04 5.28 8.01
C ARG A 137 17.69 4.00 8.77
N PRO A 138 18.62 3.02 8.82
CA PRO A 138 18.46 1.87 9.69
C PRO A 138 18.19 2.30 11.14
N PRO A 139 17.32 1.59 11.86
CA PRO A 139 17.09 1.87 13.26
C PRO A 139 18.30 1.51 14.12
N ASP A 140 18.39 2.11 15.31
CA ASP A 140 19.43 1.76 16.28
C ASP A 140 19.16 0.37 16.88
N THR A 141 20.08 -0.57 16.66
CA THR A 141 19.99 -1.96 17.14
C THR A 141 20.91 -2.22 18.36
N SER A 142 21.56 -1.18 18.91
CA SER A 142 22.65 -1.29 19.88
C SER A 142 22.24 -1.67 21.31
N ASP A 143 20.94 -1.73 21.62
CA ASP A 143 20.41 -1.89 23.00
C ASP A 143 20.63 -3.30 23.63
N GLY A 144 21.47 -4.14 23.01
CA GLY A 144 21.84 -5.47 23.50
C GLY A 144 23.25 -5.63 24.06
N LYS A 145 24.12 -4.61 23.99
CA LYS A 145 25.50 -4.66 24.53
C LYS A 145 25.72 -3.62 25.63
N LYS A 146 25.07 -3.80 26.78
CA LYS A 146 25.60 -3.27 28.04
C LYS A 146 26.49 -4.35 28.64
N ASN A 147 27.79 -4.11 28.57
CA ASN A 147 28.83 -4.85 29.32
C ASN A 147 28.54 -4.82 30.83
#